data_AF-A0A8J3F7B9-F1
#
_entry.id   AF-A0A8J3F7B9-F1
#
_cell.length_a   1.000
_cell.length_b   1.000
_cell.length_c   1.000
_cell.angle_alpha   90.00
_cell.angle_beta   90.00
_cell.angle_gamma   90.00
#
_symmetry.space_group_name_H-M   'P 1'
#
loop_
_entity.id
_entity.type
_entity.pdbx_description
1 polymer ?
#
loop_
_entity_poly.entity_id
_entity_poly.type
_entity_poly.pdbx_seq_one_letter_code
_entity_poly.pdbx_strand_id
1 'polypeptide(L)'
;MDQIEVNDKVMRELTLIARAAGISHAEAIALLIEEFHRTSKPDAERQRTESGIPVHAVYQGQRVDGVFNATTGGLTVTSPPLAGSWFRSPSGAAKAVVAALKPGVTPNRSGYDFWFVDSTGKTLASVRKGR
;
A
#
# COMPACT_ATOMS: atom_id res chain seq x y z
N MET A 1 29.65 -24.27 -1.19
CA MET A 1 29.61 -23.57 0.11
C MET A 1 30.35 -22.29 -0.13
N ASP A 2 29.60 -21.19 -0.26
CA ASP A 2 30.20 -19.90 -0.56
C ASP A 2 30.63 -19.25 0.75
N GLN A 3 31.88 -18.78 0.78
CA GLN A 3 32.48 -18.18 1.96
C GLN A 3 32.49 -16.67 1.80
N ILE A 4 31.99 -15.96 2.80
CA ILE A 4 32.06 -14.50 2.88
C ILE A 4 33.14 -14.11 3.90
N GLU A 5 33.90 -13.08 3.58
CA GLU A 5 34.85 -12.48 4.52
C GLU A 5 34.14 -11.43 5.37
N VAL A 6 34.27 -11.56 6.69
CA VAL A 6 33.58 -10.72 7.67
C VAL A 6 34.61 -10.23 8.67
N ASN A 7 34.61 -8.93 8.96
CA ASN A 7 35.54 -8.37 9.94
C ASN A 7 35.20 -8.80 11.38
N ASP A 8 36.19 -8.70 12.27
CA ASP A 8 36.06 -9.11 13.67
C ASP A 8 34.94 -8.41 14.44
N LYS A 9 34.64 -7.15 14.08
CA LYS A 9 33.57 -6.40 14.73
C LYS A 9 32.21 -7.00 14.39
N VAL A 10 31.96 -7.25 13.11
CA VAL A 10 30.71 -7.85 12.62
C VAL A 10 30.57 -9.28 13.15
N MET A 11 31.65 -10.06 13.21
CA MET A 11 31.61 -11.41 13.81
C MET A 11 31.26 -11.39 15.30
N ARG A 12 31.72 -10.38 16.06
CA ARG A 12 31.33 -10.20 17.47
C ARG A 12 29.85 -9.87 17.62
N GLU A 13 29.34 -8.93 16.83
CA GLU A 13 27.92 -8.56 16.83
C GLU A 13 27.04 -9.73 16.43
N LEU A 14 27.42 -10.48 15.39
CA LEU A 14 26.68 -11.66 14.94
C LEU A 14 26.66 -12.78 15.99
N THR A 15 27.79 -12.98 16.68
CA THR A 15 27.88 -13.94 17.80
C THR A 15 26.98 -13.53 18.96
N LEU A 16 26.88 -12.23 19.25
CA LEU A 16 25.98 -11.73 20.29
C LEU A 16 24.51 -12.02 19.97
N ILE A 17 24.08 -11.73 18.74
CA ILE A 17 22.70 -11.96 18.27
C ILE A 17 22.37 -13.46 18.27
N ALA A 18 23.26 -14.28 17.71
CA ALA A 18 23.11 -15.72 17.66
C ALA A 18 22.97 -16.34 19.07
N ARG A 19 23.81 -15.91 20.02
CA ARG A 19 23.73 -16.35 21.42
C ARG A 19 22.46 -15.89 22.12
N ALA A 20 22.06 -14.63 21.93
CA ALA A 20 20.86 -14.10 22.56
C ALA A 20 19.58 -14.81 22.10
N ALA A 21 19.54 -15.24 20.83
CA ALA A 21 18.41 -15.95 20.24
C ALA A 21 18.53 -17.49 20.32
N GLY A 22 19.68 -18.03 20.73
CA GLY A 22 19.90 -19.48 20.80
C GLY A 22 19.97 -20.17 19.43
N ILE A 23 20.42 -19.45 18.40
CA ILE A 23 20.45 -19.89 17.00
C ILE A 23 21.87 -19.85 16.42
N SER A 24 22.06 -20.41 15.23
CA SER A 24 23.33 -20.33 14.48
C SER A 24 23.57 -18.95 13.87
N HIS A 25 24.82 -18.66 13.50
CA HIS A 25 25.19 -17.43 12.78
C HIS A 25 24.44 -17.29 11.44
N ALA A 26 24.23 -18.40 10.72
CA ALA A 26 23.49 -18.40 9.46
C ALA A 26 22.01 -18.02 9.67
N GLU A 27 21.38 -18.55 10.71
CA GLU A 27 20.00 -18.20 11.08
C GLU A 27 19.89 -16.75 11.56
N ALA A 28 20.88 -16.26 12.31
CA ALA A 28 20.93 -14.85 12.72
C ALA A 28 21.03 -13.91 11.50
N ILE A 29 21.85 -14.27 10.49
CA ILE A 29 21.91 -13.54 9.22
C ILE A 29 20.56 -13.59 8.51
N ALA A 30 19.92 -14.76 8.42
CA ALA A 30 18.62 -14.90 7.77
C ALA A 30 17.54 -14.04 8.43
N LEU A 31 17.49 -14.00 9.77
CA LEU A 31 16.58 -13.15 10.53
C LEU A 31 16.84 -11.66 10.28
N LEU A 32 18.10 -11.24 10.26
CA LEU A 32 18.47 -9.85 9.97
C LEU A 32 18.10 -9.45 8.55
N ILE A 33 18.30 -10.34 7.57
CA ILE A 33 17.88 -10.11 6.17
C ILE A 33 16.36 -10.03 6.08
N GLU A 34 15.62 -10.89 6.78
CA GLU A 34 14.15 -10.85 6.78
C GLU A 34 13.63 -9.56 7.42
N GLU A 35 14.19 -9.16 8.57
CA GLU A 35 13.83 -7.92 9.24
C GLU A 35 14.23 -6.70 8.41
N PHE A 36 15.38 -6.75 7.73
CA PHE A 36 15.77 -5.71 6.78
C PHE A 36 14.81 -5.67 5.58
N HIS A 37 14.42 -6.79 4.98
CA HIS A 37 13.39 -6.79 3.93
C HIS A 37 12.04 -6.27 4.42
N ARG A 38 11.69 -6.55 5.68
CA ARG A 38 10.50 -6.00 6.33
C ARG A 38 10.61 -4.49 6.43
N THR A 39 11.74 -3.97 6.90
CA THR A 39 12.03 -2.54 7.15
C THR A 39 12.45 -1.72 5.93
N SER A 40 12.93 -2.37 4.87
CA SER A 40 13.40 -1.74 3.63
C SER A 40 12.33 -1.62 2.56
N LYS A 41 11.09 -2.07 2.83
CA LYS A 41 9.96 -1.64 2.01
C LYS A 41 9.86 -0.12 2.14
N PRO A 42 9.92 0.64 1.03
CA PRO A 42 9.90 2.09 1.09
C PRO A 42 8.66 2.56 1.83
N ASP A 43 8.78 3.61 2.64
CA ASP A 43 7.72 4.19 3.49
C ASP A 43 6.39 4.43 2.76
N ALA A 44 6.44 4.56 1.43
CA ALA A 44 5.26 4.63 0.56
C ALA A 44 4.35 3.39 0.63
N GLU A 45 4.87 2.19 0.92
CA GLU A 45 4.07 0.95 1.03
C GLU A 45 3.50 0.76 2.44
N ARG A 46 4.24 1.17 3.48
CA ARG A 46 3.82 1.07 4.89
C ARG A 46 2.77 2.12 5.25
N GLN A 47 2.91 3.36 4.78
CA GLN A 47 1.85 4.37 4.93
C GLN A 47 0.57 4.03 4.15
N ARG A 48 0.65 3.17 3.13
CA ARG A 48 -0.52 2.66 2.39
C ARG A 48 -1.34 1.65 3.18
N THR A 49 -0.76 0.95 4.16
CA THR A 49 -1.41 -0.17 4.85
C THR A 49 -2.00 0.17 6.22
N GLU A 50 -1.48 1.18 6.94
CA GLU A 50 -1.96 1.46 8.32
C GLU A 50 -3.19 2.40 8.39
N SER A 51 -3.50 3.16 7.32
CA SER A 51 -4.71 3.99 7.23
C SER A 51 -5.47 3.84 5.90
N GLY A 52 -5.19 2.76 5.18
CA GLY A 52 -5.82 2.42 3.92
C GLY A 52 -7.25 1.90 4.14
N ILE A 53 -8.23 2.64 3.64
CA ILE A 53 -9.65 2.26 3.60
C ILE A 53 -9.90 1.63 2.24
N PRO A 54 -10.21 0.31 2.17
CA PRO A 54 -10.58 -0.33 0.91
C PRO A 54 -11.88 0.28 0.38
N VAL A 55 -11.84 0.64 -0.90
CA VAL A 55 -12.95 1.26 -1.61
C VAL A 55 -13.14 0.64 -2.98
N HIS A 56 -14.34 0.75 -3.51
CA HIS A 56 -14.64 0.40 -4.88
C HIS A 56 -15.56 1.41 -5.54
N ALA A 57 -15.59 1.40 -6.85
CA ALA A 57 -16.59 2.06 -7.65
C ALA A 57 -17.14 1.08 -8.68
N VAL A 58 -18.43 1.17 -9.00
CA VAL A 58 -19.01 0.45 -10.14
C VAL A 58 -19.36 1.46 -11.20
N TYR A 59 -18.69 1.38 -12.35
CA TYR A 59 -18.91 2.31 -13.46
C TYR A 59 -19.00 1.53 -14.78
N GLN A 60 -20.03 1.79 -15.57
CA GLN A 60 -20.33 1.02 -16.81
C GLN A 60 -20.38 -0.51 -16.56
N GLY A 61 -20.90 -0.92 -15.39
CA GLY A 61 -20.96 -2.33 -15.00
C GLY A 61 -19.61 -2.95 -14.61
N GLN A 62 -18.52 -2.19 -14.65
CA GLN A 62 -17.21 -2.64 -14.21
C GLN A 62 -16.92 -2.15 -12.80
N ARG A 63 -16.55 -3.09 -11.93
CA ARG A 63 -16.04 -2.78 -10.60
C ARG A 63 -14.57 -2.40 -10.71
N VAL A 64 -14.23 -1.27 -10.11
CA VAL A 64 -12.86 -0.79 -9.95
C VAL A 64 -12.57 -0.70 -8.46
N ASP A 65 -11.54 -1.40 -8.02
CA ASP A 65 -11.10 -1.44 -6.63
C ASP A 65 -9.95 -0.46 -6.38
N GLY A 66 -9.85 0.03 -5.15
CA GLY A 66 -8.79 0.91 -4.73
C GLY A 66 -8.67 1.00 -3.21
N VAL A 67 -7.65 1.74 -2.78
CA VAL A 67 -7.37 1.98 -1.37
C VAL A 67 -7.25 3.48 -1.18
N PHE A 68 -8.14 4.03 -0.34
CA PHE A 68 -8.11 5.44 0.06
C PHE A 68 -7.28 5.60 1.33
N ASN A 69 -6.35 6.55 1.34
CA ASN A 69 -5.57 6.87 2.52
C ASN A 69 -6.19 8.09 3.23
N ALA A 70 -6.76 7.90 4.42
CA ALA A 70 -7.41 8.98 5.17
C ALA A 70 -6.45 10.05 5.71
N THR A 71 -5.16 9.70 5.86
CA THR A 71 -4.12 10.61 6.32
C THR A 71 -3.74 11.60 5.22
N THR A 72 -3.47 11.11 4.01
CA THR A 72 -3.00 11.92 2.87
C THR A 72 -4.14 12.42 1.98
N GLY A 73 -5.32 11.82 2.07
CA GLY A 73 -6.43 12.05 1.14
C GLY A 73 -6.21 11.45 -0.25
N GLY A 74 -5.12 10.70 -0.47
CA GLY A 74 -4.82 10.04 -1.73
C GLY A 74 -5.61 8.75 -1.95
N LEU A 75 -5.67 8.29 -3.19
CA LEU A 75 -6.30 7.03 -3.56
C LEU A 75 -5.40 6.26 -4.55
N THR A 76 -5.13 4.99 -4.25
CA THR A 76 -4.48 4.06 -5.17
C THR A 76 -5.52 3.14 -5.79
N VAL A 77 -5.56 3.05 -7.11
CA VAL A 77 -6.40 2.06 -7.81
C VAL A 77 -5.66 0.74 -7.86
N THR A 78 -6.31 -0.35 -7.45
CA THR A 78 -5.69 -1.68 -7.33
C THR A 78 -6.16 -2.64 -8.41
N SER A 79 -7.26 -2.34 -9.11
CA SER A 79 -7.76 -3.15 -10.22
C SER A 79 -7.51 -2.50 -11.60
N PRO A 80 -7.53 -3.28 -12.69
CA PRO A 80 -7.59 -2.74 -14.04
C PRO A 80 -8.78 -1.79 -14.22
N PRO A 81 -8.71 -0.81 -15.15
CA PRO A 81 -7.62 -0.54 -16.10
C PRO A 81 -6.47 0.30 -15.54
N LEU A 82 -6.53 0.76 -14.29
CA LEU A 82 -5.56 1.69 -13.69
C LEU A 82 -4.78 1.08 -12.53
N ALA A 83 -4.64 -0.24 -12.51
CA ALA A 83 -3.98 -0.97 -11.42
C ALA A 83 -2.59 -0.39 -11.12
N GLY A 84 -2.33 -0.12 -9.84
CA GLY A 84 -1.08 0.48 -9.36
C GLY A 84 -1.03 2.01 -9.47
N SER A 85 -1.99 2.65 -10.13
CA SER A 85 -2.00 4.12 -10.28
C SER A 85 -2.38 4.80 -8.98
N TRP A 86 -1.55 5.75 -8.54
CA TRP A 86 -1.82 6.60 -7.38
C TRP A 86 -2.31 7.98 -7.81
N PHE A 87 -3.31 8.49 -7.09
CA PHE A 87 -3.88 9.81 -7.31
C PHE A 87 -3.88 10.60 -6.00
N ARG A 88 -3.57 11.89 -6.11
CA ARG A 88 -3.54 12.83 -4.97
C ARG A 88 -4.91 13.09 -4.33
N SER A 89 -6.01 12.69 -4.98
CA SER A 89 -7.36 12.82 -4.43
C SER A 89 -8.33 11.76 -4.99
N PRO A 90 -9.44 11.46 -4.29
CA PRO A 90 -10.45 10.51 -4.77
C PRO A 90 -11.11 11.01 -6.05
N SER A 91 -11.28 12.33 -6.19
CA SER A 91 -11.82 12.94 -7.41
C SER A 91 -10.87 12.74 -8.59
N GLY A 92 -9.56 12.88 -8.39
CA GLY A 92 -8.57 12.59 -9.43
C GLY A 92 -8.65 11.16 -9.93
N ALA A 93 -8.75 10.19 -9.00
CA ALA A 93 -8.92 8.79 -9.34
C ALA A 93 -10.24 8.52 -10.08
N ALA A 94 -11.35 9.09 -9.60
CA ALA A 94 -12.66 8.95 -10.25
C ALA A 94 -12.65 9.46 -11.70
N LYS A 95 -11.98 10.60 -11.94
CA LYS A 95 -11.83 11.16 -13.29
C LYS A 95 -11.04 10.23 -14.21
N ALA A 96 -9.95 9.67 -13.70
CA ALA A 96 -9.13 8.73 -14.46
C ALA A 96 -9.93 7.45 -14.80
N VAL A 97 -10.69 6.90 -13.85
CA VAL A 97 -11.56 5.74 -14.10
C VAL A 97 -12.59 6.04 -15.18
N VAL A 98 -13.27 7.19 -15.10
CA VAL A 98 -14.23 7.60 -16.13
C VAL A 98 -13.57 7.76 -17.49
N ALA A 99 -12.39 8.40 -17.55
CA ALA A 99 -11.65 8.59 -18.79
C ALA A 99 -11.21 7.26 -19.42
N ALA A 100 -10.79 6.29 -18.61
CA ALA A 100 -10.36 4.98 -19.06
C ALA A 100 -11.52 4.10 -19.55
N LEU A 101 -12.66 4.13 -18.85
CA LEU A 101 -13.80 3.26 -19.15
C LEU A 101 -14.79 3.86 -20.15
N LYS A 102 -14.83 5.20 -20.28
CA LYS A 102 -15.70 5.89 -21.22
C LYS A 102 -15.00 7.14 -21.77
N PRO A 103 -14.06 6.98 -22.71
CA PRO A 103 -13.40 8.11 -23.34
C PRO A 103 -14.42 9.00 -24.06
N GLY A 104 -14.26 10.33 -23.97
CA GLY A 104 -15.13 11.30 -24.64
C GLY A 104 -16.25 11.91 -23.79
N VAL A 105 -16.37 11.55 -22.51
CA VAL A 105 -17.30 12.20 -21.57
C VAL A 105 -16.54 13.12 -20.63
N THR A 106 -17.08 14.30 -20.34
CA THR A 106 -16.49 15.20 -19.33
C THR A 106 -16.48 14.51 -17.97
N PRO A 107 -15.30 14.26 -17.37
CA PRO A 107 -15.21 13.55 -16.10
C PRO A 107 -15.43 14.54 -14.96
N ASN A 108 -16.66 15.03 -14.78
CA ASN A 108 -17.03 15.78 -13.59
C ASN A 108 -17.72 14.84 -12.60
N ARG A 109 -16.94 14.30 -11.66
CA ARG A 109 -17.42 13.45 -10.57
C ARG A 109 -16.81 13.88 -9.25
N SER A 110 -17.67 14.03 -8.24
CA SER A 110 -17.27 14.11 -6.85
C SER A 110 -16.68 12.76 -6.46
N GLY A 111 -15.37 12.69 -6.20
CA GLY A 111 -14.73 11.44 -5.81
C GLY A 111 -15.33 10.85 -4.54
N TYR A 112 -15.79 11.70 -3.61
CA TYR A 112 -16.36 11.23 -2.35
C TYR A 112 -17.71 10.53 -2.50
N ASP A 113 -18.43 10.78 -3.60
CA ASP A 113 -19.71 10.12 -3.92
C ASP A 113 -19.54 9.01 -4.97
N PHE A 114 -18.38 8.97 -5.64
CA PHE A 114 -18.05 7.97 -6.65
C PHE A 114 -17.54 6.66 -6.03
N TRP A 115 -16.77 6.77 -4.95
CA TRP A 115 -16.16 5.64 -4.26
C TRP A 115 -17.03 5.18 -3.08
N PHE A 116 -17.17 3.88 -2.91
CA PHE A 116 -17.87 3.20 -1.82
C PHE A 116 -16.85 2.46 -0.94
N VAL A 117 -16.99 2.55 0.37
CA VAL A 117 -16.15 1.83 1.34
C VAL A 117 -16.62 0.38 1.41
N ASP A 118 -15.70 -0.57 1.21
CA ASP A 118 -16.05 -1.99 1.14
C ASP A 118 -16.72 -2.50 2.42
N SER A 119 -16.21 -2.11 3.58
CA SER A 119 -16.70 -2.59 4.88
C SER A 119 -18.10 -2.09 5.25
N THR A 120 -18.55 -0.98 4.66
CA THR A 120 -19.84 -0.36 5.02
C THR A 120 -20.83 -0.26 3.88
N GLY A 121 -20.36 -0.41 2.63
CA GLY A 121 -21.14 -0.12 1.42
C GLY A 121 -21.57 1.34 1.28
N LYS A 122 -21.11 2.25 2.16
CA LYS A 122 -21.44 3.68 2.11
C LYS A 122 -20.44 4.42 1.24
N THR A 123 -20.83 5.59 0.75
CA THR A 123 -19.90 6.44 -0.01
C THR A 123 -18.74 6.90 0.87
N LEU A 124 -17.60 7.19 0.24
CA LEU A 124 -16.40 7.68 0.92
C LEU A 124 -16.64 9.00 1.67
N ALA A 125 -17.64 9.78 1.27
CA ALA A 125 -18.11 10.96 2.00
C ALA A 125 -18.47 10.68 3.47
N SER A 126 -18.92 9.46 3.78
CA SER A 126 -19.28 9.06 5.15
C SER A 126 -18.09 9.04 6.12
N VAL A 127 -16.88 8.79 5.61
CA VAL A 127 -15.64 8.76 6.41
C VAL A 127 -15.16 10.18 6.73
N ARG A 128 -15.41 11.14 5.83
CA ARG A 128 -14.98 12.54 5.99
C ARG A 128 -15.68 13.26 7.14
N LYS A 129 -16.92 12.88 7.47
CA LYS A 129 -17.72 13.53 8.52
C LYS A 129 -17.35 13.10 9.95
N GLY A 130 -16.56 12.05 10.11
CA GLY A 130 -16.17 11.50 11.42
C GLY A 130 -14.84 12.04 11.96
N ARG A 131 -14.30 13.12 11.39
CA ARG A 131 -13.01 13.73 11.80
C ARG A 131 -13.23 15.07 12.47
#